data_AF-A0A2V8M621-F1
#
_entry.id   AF-A0A2V8M621-F1
#
_cell.length_a   1.000
_cell.length_b   1.000
_cell.length_c   1.000
_cell.angle_alpha   90.00
_cell.angle_beta   90.00
_cell.angle_gamma   90.00
#
_symmetry.space_group_name_H-M   'P 1'
#
loop_
_entity.id
_entity.type
_entity.pdbx_description
1 polymer ?
#
loop_
_entity_poly.entity_id
_entity_poly.type
_entity_poly.pdbx_seq_one_letter_code
_entity_poly.pdbx_strand_id
1 'polypeptide(L)'
;MPADYECCRFRGSLVALNAATGDQVWRTYTITEEAQPTRKNKAGTQMWGPSGAPIWTSPAIDPQRNVLYVTTGDNYSDPATANSDAFMALDRDTGRILWSRQMTAADAYNSACRMPDKANCPDANGPDLDFASAPILVTLSNGRRALVAGQKSGVVHAVDPDREGAFLWSTRIGKGGTLGGIQWGSAADQSN
;
A
#
# COMPACT_ATOMS: atom_id res chain seq x y z
N MET A 1 18.73 -6.65 7.73
CA MET A 1 18.52 -6.13 9.10
C MET A 1 19.23 -7.07 10.06
N PRO A 2 19.99 -6.57 11.05
CA PRO A 2 20.64 -7.40 12.07
C PRO A 2 19.63 -8.29 12.83
N ALA A 3 20.04 -9.49 13.24
CA ALA A 3 19.18 -10.43 13.96
C ALA A 3 18.76 -9.94 15.36
N ASP A 4 19.49 -8.98 15.94
CA ASP A 4 19.20 -8.34 17.22
C ASP A 4 18.28 -7.11 17.11
N TYR A 5 17.88 -6.74 15.88
CA TYR A 5 16.91 -5.66 15.68
C TYR A 5 15.48 -6.13 15.97
N GLU A 6 14.77 -5.40 16.83
CA GLU A 6 13.36 -5.63 17.14
C GLU A 6 12.41 -5.20 16.00
N CYS A 7 12.39 -5.99 14.93
CA CYS A 7 11.50 -5.78 13.79
C CYS A 7 10.07 -6.21 14.11
N CYS A 8 9.03 -5.51 13.69
CA CYS A 8 9.01 -4.17 13.11
C CYS A 8 7.80 -3.44 13.68
N ARG A 9 7.91 -2.13 13.92
CA ARG A 9 6.83 -1.31 14.50
C ARG A 9 6.33 -0.18 13.58
N PHE A 10 6.95 -0.03 12.41
CA PHE A 10 6.60 1.02 11.45
C PHE A 10 5.17 0.84 10.93
N ARG A 11 4.44 1.95 10.77
CA ARG A 11 3.12 1.98 10.14
C ARG A 11 3.14 3.06 9.07
N GLY A 12 2.73 2.70 7.85
CA GLY A 12 2.47 3.66 6.80
C GLY A 12 1.43 4.68 7.23
N SER A 13 1.54 5.91 6.72
CA SER A 13 0.56 6.95 6.99
C SER A 13 0.53 8.01 5.91
N LEU A 14 -0.65 8.56 5.66
CA LEU A 14 -0.82 9.81 4.93
C LEU A 14 -0.92 10.96 5.93
N VAL A 15 -0.24 12.07 5.65
CA VAL A 15 -0.19 13.24 6.51
C VAL A 15 -0.55 14.46 5.68
N ALA A 16 -1.50 15.26 6.16
CA ALA A 16 -1.75 16.60 5.61
C ALA A 16 -1.08 17.65 6.49
N LEU A 17 -0.38 18.56 5.82
CA LEU A 17 0.30 19.69 6.45
C LEU A 17 -0.30 20.99 5.93
N ASN A 18 -0.31 22.02 6.77
CA ASN A 18 -0.54 23.38 6.33
C ASN A 18 0.63 23.81 5.44
N ALA A 19 0.34 24.22 4.20
CA ALA A 19 1.39 24.54 3.23
C ALA A 19 2.24 25.77 3.60
N ALA A 20 1.71 26.70 4.40
CA ALA A 20 2.41 27.91 4.80
C ALA A 20 3.29 27.70 6.05
N THR A 21 2.84 26.89 7.01
CA THR A 21 3.50 26.72 8.32
C THR A 21 4.19 25.37 8.50
N GLY A 22 3.81 24.35 7.73
CA GLY A 22 4.23 22.96 7.94
C GLY A 22 3.50 22.24 9.08
N ASP A 23 2.54 22.89 9.74
CA ASP A 23 1.80 22.27 10.85
C ASP A 23 0.97 21.09 10.38
N GLN A 24 0.98 20.00 11.14
CA GLN A 24 0.15 18.83 10.85
C GLN A 24 -1.32 19.15 11.07
N VAL A 25 -2.12 19.07 10.01
CA VAL A 25 -3.58 19.21 10.05
C VAL A 25 -4.20 17.88 10.50
N TRP A 26 -3.83 16.79 9.83
CA TRP A 26 -4.26 15.45 10.19
C TRP A 26 -3.23 14.40 9.76
N ARG A 27 -3.32 13.22 10.38
CA ARG A 27 -2.55 12.04 10.04
C ARG A 27 -3.44 10.81 10.12
N THR A 28 -3.33 9.96 9.11
CA THR A 28 -4.04 8.67 9.08
C THR A 28 -3.06 7.56 8.81
N TYR A 29 -3.01 6.57 9.70
CA TYR A 29 -2.23 5.35 9.49
C TYR A 29 -2.97 4.38 8.58
N THR A 30 -2.23 3.71 7.69
CA THR A 30 -2.76 2.64 6.84
C THR A 30 -3.04 1.37 7.66
N ILE A 31 -2.19 1.09 8.64
CA ILE A 31 -2.42 0.08 9.68
C ILE A 31 -3.05 0.76 10.88
N THR A 32 -4.30 0.43 11.20
CA THR A 32 -5.03 1.08 12.29
C THR A 32 -4.52 0.62 13.65
N GLU A 33 -4.16 -0.65 13.77
CA GLU A 33 -3.67 -1.26 14.99
C GLU A 33 -2.24 -0.77 15.31
N GLU A 34 -1.92 -0.67 16.60
CA GLU A 34 -0.54 -0.52 17.03
C GLU A 34 0.17 -1.87 17.01
N ALA A 35 1.44 -1.86 16.60
CA ALA A 35 2.26 -3.06 16.61
C ALA A 35 2.40 -3.60 18.05
N GLN A 36 2.07 -4.88 18.23
CA GLN A 36 2.18 -5.59 19.49
C GLN A 36 3.34 -6.59 19.44
N PRO A 37 3.89 -7.01 20.59
CA PRO A 37 4.84 -8.11 20.63
C PRO A 37 4.22 -9.37 20.02
N THR A 38 4.93 -10.02 19.09
CA THR A 38 4.51 -11.27 18.46
C THR A 38 5.38 -12.42 18.97
N ARG A 39 6.31 -12.91 18.15
CA ARG A 39 7.24 -13.99 18.49
C ARG A 39 8.62 -13.47 18.86
N LYS A 40 9.47 -14.32 19.41
CA LYS A 40 10.91 -14.12 19.40
C LYS A 40 11.51 -14.79 18.17
N ASN A 41 12.48 -14.15 17.53
CA ASN A 41 13.19 -14.76 16.41
C ASN A 41 14.22 -15.81 16.89
N LYS A 42 14.96 -16.43 15.96
CA LYS A 42 15.96 -17.46 16.26
C LYS A 42 17.12 -16.96 17.14
N ALA A 43 17.37 -15.65 17.18
CA ALA A 43 18.36 -15.02 18.05
C ALA A 43 17.79 -14.63 19.42
N GLY A 44 16.50 -14.88 19.68
CA GLY A 44 15.83 -14.52 20.93
C GLY A 44 15.30 -13.08 20.97
N THR A 45 15.44 -12.33 19.88
CA THR A 45 14.99 -10.93 19.75
C THR A 45 13.48 -10.85 19.64
N GLN A 46 12.86 -9.91 20.34
CA GLN A 46 11.41 -9.70 20.28
C GLN A 46 11.00 -9.10 18.94
N MET A 47 10.05 -9.75 18.28
CA MET A 47 9.43 -9.27 17.05
C MET A 47 8.09 -8.60 17.35
N TRP A 48 7.68 -7.70 16.44
CA TRP A 48 6.50 -6.87 16.58
C TRP A 48 5.66 -6.87 15.29
N GLY A 49 4.35 -6.69 15.42
CA GLY A 49 3.44 -6.53 14.28
C GLY A 49 1.99 -6.29 14.70
N PRO A 50 1.09 -5.90 13.76
CA PRO A 50 1.36 -5.69 12.34
C PRO A 50 2.23 -4.45 12.08
N SER A 51 2.98 -4.46 10.97
CA SER A 51 3.77 -3.30 10.54
C SER A 51 3.85 -3.20 9.01
N GLY A 52 4.38 -2.10 8.48
CA GLY A 52 4.47 -1.84 7.04
C GLY A 52 3.28 -1.07 6.49
N ALA A 53 2.76 -1.53 5.35
CA ALA A 53 1.77 -0.89 4.50
C ALA A 53 2.07 0.60 4.20
N PRO A 54 3.31 0.97 3.81
CA PRO A 54 3.66 2.36 3.50
C PRO A 54 2.79 2.93 2.37
N ILE A 55 2.65 4.24 2.34
CA ILE A 55 2.26 4.97 1.12
C ILE A 55 3.56 5.59 0.61
N TRP A 56 4.02 5.17 -0.55
CA TRP A 56 5.33 5.56 -1.09
C TRP A 56 5.25 6.06 -2.55
N THR A 57 4.03 6.39 -2.98
CA THR A 57 3.71 7.05 -4.24
C THR A 57 2.80 8.26 -3.99
N SER A 58 2.65 9.13 -4.99
CA SER A 58 1.79 10.31 -4.87
C SER A 58 0.30 9.94 -4.89
N PRO A 59 -0.55 10.59 -4.07
CA PRO A 59 -2.00 10.42 -4.15
C PRO A 59 -2.59 10.98 -5.46
N ALA A 60 -3.68 10.38 -5.94
CA ALA A 60 -4.60 11.04 -6.86
C ALA A 60 -5.65 11.84 -6.08
N ILE A 61 -6.00 13.02 -6.60
CA ILE A 61 -6.97 13.93 -5.98
C ILE A 61 -8.25 13.94 -6.81
N ASP A 62 -9.40 13.82 -6.16
CA ASP A 62 -10.73 13.96 -6.73
C ASP A 62 -11.44 15.17 -6.10
N PRO A 63 -11.32 16.36 -6.73
CA PRO A 63 -11.96 17.57 -6.20
C PRO A 63 -13.48 17.50 -6.23
N GLN A 64 -14.08 16.72 -7.13
CA GLN A 64 -15.54 16.63 -7.24
C GLN A 64 -16.17 15.89 -6.07
N ARG A 65 -15.45 14.90 -5.52
CA ARG A 65 -15.90 14.12 -4.35
C ARG A 65 -15.20 14.49 -3.06
N ASN A 66 -14.20 15.37 -3.11
CA ASN A 66 -13.32 15.73 -2.00
C ASN A 66 -12.57 14.52 -1.40
N VAL A 67 -12.01 13.68 -2.28
CA VAL A 67 -11.36 12.41 -1.92
C VAL A 67 -9.90 12.41 -2.36
N LEU A 68 -9.04 11.80 -1.55
CA LEU A 68 -7.68 11.39 -1.89
C LEU A 68 -7.66 9.88 -2.13
N TYR A 69 -7.10 9.46 -3.25
CA TYR A 69 -6.87 8.05 -3.54
C TYR A 69 -5.38 7.74 -3.46
N VAL A 70 -5.03 6.68 -2.73
CA VAL A 70 -3.65 6.21 -2.59
C VAL A 70 -3.59 4.71 -2.85
N THR A 71 -2.38 4.23 -3.07
CA THR A 71 -2.06 2.81 -3.02
C THR A 71 -1.07 2.52 -1.91
N THR A 72 -1.07 1.30 -1.39
CA THR A 72 -0.24 0.91 -0.25
C THR A 72 0.75 -0.19 -0.57
N GLY A 73 1.82 -0.18 0.24
CA GLY A 73 2.87 -1.18 0.30
C GLY A 73 2.42 -2.49 0.96
N ASP A 74 3.32 -3.47 1.02
CA ASP A 74 3.14 -4.73 1.74
C ASP A 74 3.30 -4.52 3.25
N ASN A 75 2.87 -5.51 4.04
CA ASN A 75 3.22 -5.53 5.46
C ASN A 75 4.68 -5.90 5.67
N TYR A 76 5.34 -5.37 6.70
CA TYR A 76 6.74 -5.73 6.99
C TYR A 76 6.89 -6.85 8.01
N SER A 77 5.81 -7.18 8.73
CA SER A 77 5.75 -8.25 9.72
C SER A 77 4.36 -8.84 9.82
N ASP A 78 4.28 -10.07 10.34
CA ASP A 78 3.02 -10.71 10.65
C ASP A 78 2.35 -10.08 11.89
N PRO A 79 1.01 -10.11 11.99
CA PRO A 79 0.09 -10.53 10.94
C PRO A 79 0.00 -9.50 9.81
N ALA A 80 -0.25 -9.96 8.58
CA ALA A 80 -0.62 -9.06 7.48
C ALA A 80 -2.01 -8.46 7.74
N THR A 81 -2.27 -7.27 7.19
CA THR A 81 -3.51 -6.51 7.39
C THR A 81 -4.28 -6.34 6.08
N ALA A 82 -5.53 -5.87 6.16
CA ALA A 82 -6.39 -5.70 4.98
C ALA A 82 -6.10 -4.42 4.16
N ASN A 83 -5.19 -3.56 4.65
CA ASN A 83 -4.84 -2.29 4.00
C ASN A 83 -3.45 -2.32 3.36
N SER A 84 -2.74 -3.44 3.38
CA SER A 84 -1.56 -3.64 2.53
C SER A 84 -1.97 -4.02 1.12
N ASP A 85 -1.11 -3.72 0.15
CA ASP A 85 -1.30 -4.01 -1.27
C ASP A 85 -2.70 -3.62 -1.78
N ALA A 86 -3.14 -2.43 -1.37
CA ALA A 86 -4.51 -1.99 -1.53
C ALA A 86 -4.61 -0.65 -2.24
N PHE A 87 -5.75 -0.43 -2.89
CA PHE A 87 -6.26 0.91 -3.15
C PHE A 87 -6.98 1.42 -1.90
N MET A 88 -6.77 2.67 -1.53
CA MET A 88 -7.48 3.30 -0.41
C MET A 88 -8.02 4.65 -0.81
N ALA A 89 -9.23 4.95 -0.36
CA ALA A 89 -9.83 6.29 -0.44
C ALA A 89 -9.89 6.92 0.94
N LEU A 90 -9.49 8.19 1.02
CA LEU A 90 -9.52 8.98 2.24
C LEU A 90 -10.26 10.29 1.97
N ASP A 91 -11.06 10.71 2.93
CA ASP A 91 -11.64 12.06 2.94
C ASP A 91 -10.50 13.09 2.98
N ARG A 92 -10.52 14.07 2.07
CA ARG A 92 -9.40 15.01 1.90
C ARG A 92 -9.22 15.96 3.08
N ASP A 93 -10.31 16.33 3.76
CA ASP A 93 -10.27 17.35 4.80
C ASP A 93 -10.00 16.75 6.18
N THR A 94 -10.45 15.52 6.42
CA THR A 94 -10.35 14.84 7.71
C THR A 94 -9.33 13.71 7.74
N GLY A 95 -8.91 13.21 6.58
CA GLY A 95 -8.06 12.03 6.46
C GLY A 95 -8.77 10.71 6.78
N ARG A 96 -10.09 10.71 7.04
CA ARG A 96 -10.82 9.48 7.38
C ARG A 96 -10.82 8.50 6.20
N ILE A 97 -10.48 7.24 6.46
CA ILE A 97 -10.59 6.17 5.46
C ILE A 97 -12.07 5.99 5.09
N LEU A 98 -12.38 6.12 3.80
CA LEU A 98 -13.71 5.92 3.23
C LEU A 98 -13.93 4.46 2.85
N TRP A 99 -12.95 3.88 2.17
CA TRP A 99 -12.93 2.48 1.77
C TRP A 99 -11.50 2.04 1.46
N SER A 100 -11.28 0.72 1.46
CA SER A 100 -10.03 0.08 1.08
C SER A 100 -10.33 -1.18 0.27
N ARG A 101 -9.54 -1.44 -0.79
CA ARG A 101 -9.62 -2.62 -1.63
C ARG A 101 -8.25 -3.25 -1.80
N GLN A 102 -7.99 -4.31 -1.04
CA GLN A 102 -6.80 -5.13 -1.17
C GLN A 102 -6.79 -5.94 -2.46
N MET A 103 -5.63 -6.02 -3.11
CA MET A 103 -5.39 -6.81 -4.31
C MET A 103 -4.55 -8.06 -4.03
N THR A 104 -3.64 -7.99 -3.07
CA THR A 104 -2.85 -9.13 -2.60
C THR A 104 -2.98 -9.24 -1.09
N ALA A 105 -3.54 -10.35 -0.61
CA ALA A 105 -3.64 -10.63 0.81
C ALA A 105 -2.41 -11.43 1.29
N ALA A 106 -2.11 -11.33 2.59
CA ALA A 106 -1.04 -12.08 3.24
C ALA A 106 0.37 -11.84 2.66
N ASP A 107 0.60 -10.68 2.03
CA ASP A 107 1.94 -10.22 1.69
C ASP A 107 2.57 -9.53 2.89
N ALA A 108 3.41 -10.27 3.62
CA ALA A 108 4.30 -9.70 4.61
C ALA A 108 5.75 -9.96 4.21
N TYR A 109 6.44 -8.91 3.81
CA TYR A 109 7.79 -8.96 3.29
C TYR A 109 8.69 -7.90 3.93
N ASN A 110 9.94 -8.27 4.17
CA ASN A 110 11.00 -7.30 4.40
C ASN A 110 12.31 -7.82 3.82
N SER A 111 13.33 -6.96 3.79
CA SER A 111 14.61 -7.30 3.17
C SER A 111 15.29 -8.54 3.76
N ALA A 112 15.02 -8.92 5.01
CA ALA A 112 15.59 -10.13 5.61
C ALA A 112 15.15 -11.42 4.90
N CYS A 113 14.01 -11.43 4.22
CA CYS A 113 13.54 -12.61 3.48
C CYS A 113 14.44 -13.01 2.30
N ARG A 114 15.27 -12.07 1.82
CA ARG A 114 16.22 -12.28 0.71
C ARG A 114 17.67 -12.33 1.16
N MET A 115 17.95 -12.15 2.45
CA MET A 115 19.29 -12.26 3.02
C MET A 115 19.58 -13.72 3.43
N PRO A 116 20.87 -14.12 3.54
CA PRO A 116 21.24 -15.43 4.10
C PRO A 116 20.70 -15.61 5.53
N ASP A 117 20.78 -14.56 6.34
CA ASP A 117 20.14 -14.51 7.64
C ASP A 117 18.68 -14.05 7.50
N LYS A 118 17.76 -14.97 7.79
CA LYS A 118 16.31 -14.78 7.70
C LYS A 118 15.66 -14.59 9.07
N ALA A 119 16.41 -14.33 10.14
CA ALA A 119 15.87 -14.22 11.49
C ALA A 119 14.67 -13.26 11.59
N ASN A 120 14.71 -12.15 10.83
CA ASN A 120 13.65 -11.13 10.82
C ASN A 120 12.64 -11.26 9.68
N CYS A 121 12.74 -12.30 8.84
CA CYS A 121 11.75 -12.51 7.79
C CYS A 121 10.41 -12.92 8.44
N PRO A 122 9.26 -12.34 8.03
CA PRO A 122 7.95 -12.79 8.47
C PRO A 122 7.72 -14.25 8.09
N ASP A 123 6.91 -14.97 8.87
CA ASP A 123 6.59 -16.37 8.58
C ASP A 123 5.80 -16.48 7.27
N ALA A 124 4.98 -15.47 6.95
CA ALA A 124 4.31 -15.40 5.66
C ALA A 124 5.29 -15.39 4.47
N ASN A 125 6.50 -14.85 4.64
CA ASN A 125 7.54 -14.74 3.62
C ASN A 125 6.95 -14.28 2.27
N GLY A 126 6.29 -13.12 2.33
CA GLY A 126 5.47 -12.58 1.27
C GLY A 126 6.23 -12.32 -0.04
N PRO A 127 5.50 -12.27 -1.16
CA PRO A 127 6.10 -12.10 -2.47
C PRO A 127 6.59 -10.69 -2.81
N ASP A 128 6.33 -9.66 -1.99
CA ASP A 128 6.69 -8.25 -2.24
C ASP A 128 6.02 -7.73 -3.52
N LEU A 129 4.70 -7.92 -3.59
CA LEU A 129 3.83 -7.54 -4.69
C LEU A 129 3.06 -6.28 -4.34
N ASP A 130 3.71 -5.33 -3.70
CA ASP A 130 3.02 -4.12 -3.30
C ASP A 130 2.82 -3.13 -4.45
N PHE A 131 2.06 -2.06 -4.18
CA PHE A 131 1.87 -1.00 -5.17
C PHE A 131 3.02 0.00 -5.15
N ALA A 132 3.73 0.03 -6.27
CA ALA A 132 4.84 0.95 -6.55
C ALA A 132 4.48 2.03 -7.58
N SER A 133 3.19 2.13 -7.94
CA SER A 133 2.67 3.09 -8.90
C SER A 133 1.56 3.92 -8.25
N ALA A 134 1.59 5.22 -8.51
CA ALA A 134 0.53 6.14 -8.10
C ALA A 134 -0.79 5.74 -8.80
N PRO A 135 -1.93 5.76 -8.10
CA PRO A 135 -3.20 5.53 -8.74
C PRO A 135 -3.55 6.67 -9.70
N ILE A 136 -4.21 6.34 -10.81
CA ILE A 136 -4.69 7.30 -11.80
C ILE A 136 -6.21 7.23 -11.82
N LEU A 137 -6.86 8.37 -11.57
CA LEU A 137 -8.30 8.50 -11.77
C LEU A 137 -8.58 8.83 -13.24
N VAL A 138 -9.33 7.96 -13.92
CA VAL A 138 -9.71 8.13 -15.32
C VAL A 138 -11.21 8.07 -15.51
N THR A 139 -11.70 8.76 -16.55
CA THR A 139 -13.09 8.64 -17.03
C THR A 139 -13.09 7.75 -18.27
N LEU A 140 -13.90 6.70 -18.25
CA LEU A 140 -14.07 5.76 -19.35
C LEU A 140 -15.03 6.33 -20.40
N SER A 141 -15.01 5.79 -21.61
CA SER A 141 -15.86 6.22 -22.74
C SER A 141 -17.38 6.14 -22.46
N ASN A 142 -17.78 5.29 -21.52
CA ASN A 142 -19.18 5.17 -21.07
C ASN A 142 -19.54 6.15 -19.91
N GLY A 143 -18.65 7.08 -19.57
CA GLY A 143 -18.82 8.06 -18.50
C GLY A 143 -18.56 7.54 -17.08
N ARG A 144 -18.31 6.24 -16.89
CA ARG A 144 -17.91 5.69 -15.58
C ARG A 144 -16.47 6.08 -15.26
N ARG A 145 -16.15 6.11 -13.97
CA ARG A 145 -14.78 6.38 -13.49
C ARG A 145 -14.09 5.08 -13.14
N ALA A 146 -12.77 5.06 -13.29
CA ALA A 146 -11.92 3.98 -12.82
C ALA A 146 -10.69 4.56 -12.12
N LEU A 147 -10.23 3.87 -11.08
CA LEU A 147 -8.96 4.11 -10.43
C LEU A 147 -8.01 2.98 -10.83
N VAL A 148 -6.91 3.33 -11.51
CA VAL A 148 -6.00 2.38 -12.13
C VAL A 148 -4.62 2.49 -11.51
N ALA A 149 -4.01 1.38 -11.12
CA ALA A 149 -2.63 1.35 -10.65
C ALA A 149 -1.94 0.03 -11.00
N GLY A 150 -0.62 0.09 -11.18
CA GLY A 150 0.23 -1.07 -11.41
C GLY A 150 0.93 -1.54 -10.15
N GLN A 151 1.06 -2.85 -10.02
CA GLN A 151 1.66 -3.54 -8.90
C GLN A 151 3.04 -4.13 -9.28
N LYS A 152 3.95 -4.34 -8.30
CA LYS A 152 5.21 -5.06 -8.51
C LYS A 152 5.01 -6.47 -9.09
N SER A 153 3.81 -7.04 -8.99
CA SER A 153 3.45 -8.29 -9.67
C SER A 153 3.48 -8.24 -11.20
N GLY A 154 3.59 -7.04 -11.79
CA GLY A 154 3.46 -6.86 -13.25
C GLY A 154 2.00 -6.81 -13.72
N VAL A 155 1.06 -6.70 -12.79
CA VAL A 155 -0.38 -6.60 -13.06
C VAL A 155 -0.84 -5.15 -12.86
N VAL A 156 -1.58 -4.64 -13.84
CA VAL A 156 -2.37 -3.41 -13.71
C VAL A 156 -3.75 -3.80 -13.21
N HIS A 157 -4.22 -3.12 -12.17
CA HIS A 157 -5.55 -3.31 -11.60
C HIS A 157 -6.39 -2.06 -11.83
N ALA A 158 -7.71 -2.25 -12.02
CA ALA A 158 -8.68 -1.17 -12.02
C ALA A 158 -9.83 -1.46 -11.04
N VAL A 159 -10.21 -0.43 -10.29
CA VAL A 159 -11.35 -0.43 -9.37
C VAL A 159 -12.29 0.72 -9.66
N ASP A 160 -13.55 0.57 -9.26
CA ASP A 160 -14.58 1.61 -9.37
C ASP A 160 -14.56 2.49 -8.11
N PRO A 161 -14.07 3.74 -8.19
CA PRO A 161 -14.02 4.62 -7.02
C PRO A 161 -15.42 5.06 -6.54
N ASP A 162 -16.44 4.95 -7.39
CA ASP A 162 -17.83 5.28 -7.07
C ASP A 162 -18.59 4.15 -6.39
N ARG A 163 -17.99 2.96 -6.33
CA ARG A 163 -18.59 1.77 -5.74
C ARG A 163 -17.64 1.12 -4.76
N GLU A 164 -17.08 1.93 -3.85
CA GLU A 164 -16.22 1.50 -2.75
C GLU A 164 -15.03 0.62 -3.20
N GLY A 165 -14.44 0.95 -4.36
CA GLY A 165 -13.32 0.20 -4.90
C GLY A 165 -13.72 -1.16 -5.47
N ALA A 166 -14.97 -1.33 -5.93
CA ALA A 166 -15.41 -2.56 -6.58
C ALA A 166 -14.48 -2.91 -7.76
N PHE A 167 -14.06 -4.17 -7.82
CA PHE A 167 -13.17 -4.65 -8.87
C PHE A 167 -13.78 -4.45 -10.27
N LEU A 168 -12.98 -3.93 -11.21
CA LEU A 168 -13.35 -3.82 -12.60
C LEU A 168 -12.63 -4.85 -13.47
N TRP A 169 -11.30 -4.82 -13.47
CA TRP A 169 -10.47 -5.73 -14.26
C TRP A 169 -9.03 -5.76 -13.76
N SER A 170 -8.26 -6.71 -14.28
CA SER A 170 -6.80 -6.75 -14.10
C SER A 170 -6.12 -7.35 -15.32
N THR A 171 -4.97 -6.79 -15.67
CA THR A 171 -4.20 -7.21 -16.85
C THR A 171 -2.74 -7.37 -16.49
N ARG A 172 -2.16 -8.55 -16.78
CA ARG A 172 -0.72 -8.78 -16.65
C ARG A 172 -0.01 -8.21 -17.87
N ILE A 173 0.86 -7.23 -17.65
CA ILE A 173 1.69 -6.60 -18.69
C ILE A 173 3.19 -6.83 -18.48
N GLY A 174 3.57 -7.47 -17.37
CA GLY A 174 4.96 -7.81 -17.07
C GLY A 174 5.07 -9.10 -16.26
N LYS A 175 6.30 -9.60 -16.13
CA LYS A 175 6.62 -10.79 -15.32
C LYS A 175 6.40 -10.53 -13.81
N GLY A 176 6.79 -9.35 -13.34
CA GLY A 176 6.78 -9.00 -11.93
C GLY A 176 7.89 -9.63 -11.10
N GLY A 177 7.91 -9.29 -9.80
CA GLY A 177 8.88 -9.77 -8.83
C GLY A 177 9.18 -8.75 -7.72
N THR A 178 10.01 -9.16 -6.75
CA THR A 178 10.32 -8.38 -5.54
C THR A 178 11.00 -7.04 -5.85
N LEU A 179 11.80 -6.98 -6.91
CA LEU A 179 12.49 -5.74 -7.31
C LEU A 179 11.78 -4.98 -8.44
N GLY A 180 10.63 -5.44 -8.93
CA GLY A 180 10.13 -4.89 -10.19
C GLY A 180 8.91 -5.56 -10.77
N GLY A 181 8.28 -4.86 -11.70
CA GLY A 181 7.08 -5.25 -12.40
C GLY A 181 6.55 -3.98 -13.02
N ILE A 182 5.66 -3.32 -12.30
CA ILE A 182 5.28 -1.94 -12.58
C ILE A 182 5.66 -1.10 -11.38
N GLN A 183 6.53 -0.12 -11.59
CA GLN A 183 7.01 0.83 -10.57
C GLN A 183 7.16 2.21 -11.23
N TRP A 184 7.28 3.26 -10.40
CA TRP A 184 7.63 4.63 -10.82
C TRP A 184 6.54 5.41 -11.56
N GLY A 185 5.33 4.86 -11.63
CA GLY A 185 4.14 5.54 -12.14
C GLY A 185 3.73 5.07 -13.53
N SER A 186 2.48 5.36 -13.87
CA SER A 186 1.91 5.14 -15.20
C SER A 186 1.30 6.45 -15.68
N ALA A 187 0.96 6.52 -16.97
CA ALA A 187 0.21 7.62 -17.53
C ALA A 187 -1.02 7.08 -18.26
N ALA A 188 -2.06 7.89 -18.35
CA ALA A 188 -3.25 7.62 -19.14
C ALA A 188 -3.59 8.87 -19.96
N ASP A 189 -4.02 8.67 -21.20
CA ASP A 189 -4.63 9.72 -22.01
C ASP A 189 -6.16 9.64 -21.94
N GLN A 190 -6.82 10.63 -22.52
CA GLN A 190 -8.28 10.70 -22.61
C GLN A 190 -8.81 10.15 -23.95
N SER A 191 -7.94 9.58 -24.79
CA SER A 191 -8.20 9.32 -26.20
C SER A 191 -7.86 7.87 -26.55
N ASN A 192 -8.78 6.94 -26.31
CA ASN A 192 -8.76 5.61 -26.93
C ASN A 192 -10.09 5.31 -27.59
#